data_AF-A0A9W9YUA8-F1
#
_entry.id   AF-A0A9W9YUA8-F1
#
_cell.length_a   1.000
_cell.length_b   1.000
_cell.length_c   1.000
_cell.angle_alpha   90.00
_cell.angle_beta   90.00
_cell.angle_gamma   90.00
#
_symmetry.space_group_name_H-M   'P 1'
#
loop_
_entity.id
_entity.type
_entity.pdbx_description
1 polymer ?
#
loop_
_entity_poly.entity_id
_entity_poly.type
_entity_poly.pdbx_seq_one_letter_code
_entity_poly.pdbx_strand_id
1 'polypeptide(L)'
;MKRETGYAEEDWLRGRRLATRKRPDYAEEDWLRGRGLATRKRTGYAEEDWLRGSRLATRKRTGYAEEDWLRGSRLATRKRTGYAEVDWLCRRGLATRKRTGYAEVDWLRGRGLATRKRTGYAEEDWLRGRGLATQKTSYAELWLSRTHFPRY
;
A
#
# COMPACT_ATOMS: atom_id res chain seq x y z
N MET A 1 8.84 -6.76 -24.61
CA MET A 1 8.01 -6.62 -23.40
C MET A 1 6.56 -6.81 -23.82
N LYS A 2 5.94 -7.96 -23.55
CA LYS A 2 4.49 -8.12 -23.77
C LYS A 2 3.76 -7.31 -22.70
N ARG A 3 2.92 -6.35 -23.12
CA ARG A 3 1.90 -5.74 -22.26
C ARG A 3 0.68 -6.65 -22.38
N GLU A 4 0.55 -7.58 -21.44
CA GLU A 4 -0.68 -8.35 -21.30
C GLU A 4 -1.65 -7.47 -20.52
N THR A 5 -2.44 -6.68 -21.25
CA THR A 5 -3.63 -6.04 -20.70
C THR A 5 -4.73 -7.08 -20.61
N GLY A 6 -4.76 -7.79 -19.49
CA GLY A 6 -5.72 -8.85 -19.20
C GLY A 6 -6.29 -8.67 -17.81
N TYR A 7 -7.62 -8.68 -17.72
CA TYR A 7 -8.35 -8.99 -16.49
C TYR A 7 -7.87 -10.36 -15.99
N ALA A 8 -7.63 -10.49 -14.68
CA ALA A 8 -7.37 -11.78 -14.06
C ALA A 8 -8.17 -11.82 -12.77
N GLU A 9 -9.04 -12.80 -12.67
CA GLU A 9 -9.84 -13.11 -11.48
C GLU A 9 -8.88 -13.38 -10.31
N GLU A 10 -7.99 -14.35 -10.48
CA GLU A 10 -6.98 -14.70 -9.48
C GLU A 10 -5.56 -14.67 -10.05
N ASP A 11 -4.62 -14.09 -9.30
CA ASP A 11 -3.22 -14.05 -9.69
C ASP A 11 -2.27 -14.40 -8.54
N TRP A 12 -1.74 -15.63 -8.53
CA TRP A 12 -0.87 -16.16 -7.48
C TRP A 12 0.57 -16.35 -7.95
N LEU A 13 1.54 -15.75 -7.23
CA LEU A 13 2.97 -15.98 -7.48
C LEU A 13 3.74 -16.27 -6.20
N ARG A 14 4.49 -17.37 -6.20
CA ARG A 14 5.32 -17.81 -5.08
C ARG A 14 6.78 -18.03 -5.48
N GLY A 15 7.66 -17.19 -4.97
CA GLY A 15 9.11 -17.31 -5.15
C GLY A 15 9.84 -17.90 -3.93
N ARG A 16 10.70 -18.91 -4.15
CA ARG A 16 11.53 -19.51 -3.08
C ARG A 16 12.63 -18.57 -2.56
N ARG A 17 13.26 -17.78 -3.43
CA ARG A 17 14.28 -16.78 -3.06
C ARG A 17 13.80 -15.36 -3.33
N LEU A 18 13.28 -15.13 -4.53
CA LEU A 18 12.88 -13.82 -5.02
C LEU A 18 11.55 -13.96 -5.77
N ALA A 19 10.64 -13.04 -5.52
CA ALA A 19 9.36 -12.93 -6.22
C ALA A 19 9.23 -11.48 -6.66
N THR A 20 9.28 -11.22 -7.97
CA THR A 20 9.12 -9.87 -8.52
C THR A 20 8.01 -9.86 -9.53
N ARG A 21 7.07 -8.92 -9.39
CA ARG A 21 5.99 -8.75 -10.36
C ARG A 21 5.79 -7.27 -10.72
N LYS A 22 5.54 -7.02 -12.01
CA LYS A 22 5.08 -5.74 -12.53
C LYS A 22 3.79 -5.99 -13.30
N ARG A 23 2.68 -5.39 -12.86
CA ARG A 23 1.38 -5.54 -13.51
C ARG A 23 0.71 -4.18 -13.70
N PRO A 24 0.51 -3.71 -14.93
CA PRO A 24 -0.61 -2.82 -15.20
C PRO A 24 -1.91 -3.64 -15.12
N ASP A 25 -3.06 -3.02 -14.86
CA ASP A 25 -4.41 -3.61 -15.04
C ASP A 25 -5.10 -4.22 -13.80
N TYR A 26 -6.35 -4.66 -14.02
CA TYR A 26 -7.33 -5.10 -13.02
C TYR A 26 -7.06 -6.53 -12.52
N ALA A 27 -7.22 -6.76 -11.22
CA ALA A 27 -7.26 -8.09 -10.60
C ALA A 27 -8.37 -8.13 -9.55
N GLU A 28 -9.14 -9.20 -9.41
CA GLU A 28 -9.94 -9.36 -8.18
C GLU A 28 -8.99 -9.68 -7.03
N GLU A 29 -8.26 -10.78 -7.15
CA GLU A 29 -7.30 -11.23 -6.14
C GLU A 29 -5.87 -11.29 -6.69
N ASP A 30 -4.91 -10.67 -6.00
CA ASP A 30 -3.49 -10.78 -6.37
C ASP A 30 -2.59 -11.03 -5.16
N TRP A 31 -2.01 -12.24 -5.14
CA TRP A 31 -1.17 -12.75 -4.07
C TRP A 31 0.27 -12.98 -4.50
N LEU A 32 1.20 -12.26 -3.89
CA LEU A 32 2.63 -12.41 -4.12
C LEU A 32 3.37 -12.80 -2.84
N ARG A 33 4.04 -13.96 -2.86
CA ARG A 33 4.82 -14.47 -1.72
C ARG A 33 6.28 -14.76 -2.07
N GLY A 34 7.19 -14.08 -1.38
CA GLY A 34 8.64 -14.33 -1.44
C GLY A 34 9.19 -14.85 -0.11
N ARG A 35 9.94 -15.96 -0.13
CA ARG A 35 10.68 -16.46 1.06
C ARG A 35 11.95 -15.65 1.39
N GLY A 36 12.55 -14.98 0.40
CA GLY A 36 13.62 -14.01 0.63
C GLY A 36 13.12 -12.59 0.43
N LEU A 37 13.06 -12.17 -0.83
CA LEU A 37 12.61 -10.86 -1.29
C LEU A 37 11.28 -10.99 -2.04
N ALA A 38 10.33 -10.12 -1.76
CA ALA A 38 9.12 -9.93 -2.55
C ALA A 38 9.05 -8.46 -3.00
N THR A 39 9.04 -8.21 -4.30
CA THR A 39 8.97 -6.86 -4.87
C THR A 39 7.81 -6.77 -5.84
N ARG A 40 6.99 -5.74 -5.70
CA ARG A 40 5.84 -5.55 -6.59
C ARG A 40 5.69 -4.11 -7.04
N LYS A 41 5.42 -3.93 -8.33
CA LYS A 41 5.00 -2.66 -8.93
C LYS A 41 3.66 -2.84 -9.62
N ARG A 42 2.66 -2.07 -9.23
CA ARG A 42 1.31 -2.18 -9.77
C ARG A 42 0.71 -0.84 -10.16
N THR A 43 -0.03 -0.82 -11.25
CA THR A 43 -0.85 0.30 -11.68
C THR A 43 -2.23 -0.22 -12.06
N GLY A 44 -3.31 0.21 -11.40
CA GLY A 44 -4.67 -0.28 -11.67
C GLY A 44 -5.48 -0.58 -10.42
N TYR A 45 -6.57 -1.32 -10.61
CA TYR A 45 -7.56 -1.66 -9.58
C TYR A 45 -7.40 -3.09 -9.08
N ALA A 46 -7.36 -3.37 -7.76
CA ALA A 46 -7.79 -4.70 -7.27
C ALA A 46 -8.68 -4.61 -6.06
N GLU A 47 -9.58 -5.57 -5.92
CA GLU A 47 -10.35 -5.79 -4.71
C GLU A 47 -9.38 -6.19 -3.60
N GLU A 48 -8.70 -7.32 -3.76
CA GLU A 48 -7.80 -7.86 -2.76
C GLU A 48 -6.34 -7.93 -3.22
N ASP A 49 -5.45 -7.48 -2.36
CA ASP A 49 -4.05 -7.37 -2.74
C ASP A 49 -3.06 -7.70 -1.61
N TRP A 50 -2.47 -8.89 -1.69
CA TRP A 50 -1.61 -9.44 -0.67
C TRP A 50 -0.14 -9.58 -1.11
N LEU A 51 0.76 -8.92 -0.38
CA LEU A 51 2.20 -9.06 -0.56
C LEU A 51 2.89 -9.52 0.71
N ARG A 52 3.56 -10.68 0.65
CA ARG A 52 4.32 -11.23 1.78
C ARG A 52 5.77 -11.52 1.43
N GLY A 53 6.69 -10.82 2.10
CA GLY A 53 8.13 -11.09 2.06
C GLY A 53 8.64 -11.62 3.41
N SER A 54 9.30 -12.78 3.44
CA SER A 54 9.78 -13.32 4.73
C SER A 54 11.04 -12.63 5.25
N ARG A 55 11.87 -12.01 4.40
CA ARG A 55 12.89 -11.05 4.83
C ARG A 55 12.49 -9.64 4.44
N LEU A 56 12.28 -9.40 3.14
CA LEU A 56 12.12 -8.04 2.60
C LEU A 56 10.89 -8.00 1.68
N ALA A 57 10.01 -7.02 1.91
CA ALA A 57 8.81 -6.80 1.12
C ALA A 57 8.76 -5.35 0.64
N THR A 58 8.76 -5.15 -0.67
CA THR A 58 8.73 -3.81 -1.28
C THR A 58 7.56 -3.70 -2.23
N ARG A 59 6.73 -2.69 -2.04
CA ARG A 59 5.57 -2.43 -2.87
C ARG A 59 5.55 -1.00 -3.40
N LYS A 60 5.26 -0.86 -4.69
CA LYS A 60 4.91 0.40 -5.34
C LYS A 60 3.56 0.24 -6.03
N ARG A 61 2.61 1.10 -5.70
CA ARG A 61 1.26 1.04 -6.25
C ARG A 61 0.72 2.40 -6.66
N THR A 62 0.05 2.43 -7.80
CA THR A 62 -0.77 3.55 -8.25
C THR A 62 -2.17 3.04 -8.60
N GLY A 63 -3.23 3.58 -8.00
CA GLY A 63 -4.61 3.16 -8.28
C GLY A 63 -5.44 2.88 -7.03
N TYR A 64 -6.50 2.09 -7.19
CA TYR A 64 -7.53 1.81 -6.19
C TYR A 64 -7.46 0.39 -5.67
N ALA A 65 -7.45 0.14 -4.34
CA ALA A 65 -7.87 -1.18 -3.81
C ALA A 65 -9.01 -1.07 -2.83
N GLU A 66 -9.78 -2.13 -2.65
CA GLU A 66 -10.61 -2.26 -1.46
C GLU A 66 -9.68 -2.64 -0.30
N GLU A 67 -9.03 -3.80 -0.42
CA GLU A 67 -8.13 -4.34 0.59
C GLU A 67 -6.68 -4.44 0.13
N ASP A 68 -5.76 -3.96 0.98
CA ASP A 68 -4.36 -3.94 0.64
C ASP A 68 -3.42 -4.29 1.80
N TRP A 69 -2.87 -5.49 1.74
CA TRP A 69 -2.07 -6.10 2.80
C TRP A 69 -0.59 -6.25 2.42
N LEU A 70 0.28 -5.61 3.20
CA LEU A 70 1.73 -5.77 3.10
C LEU A 70 2.35 -6.32 4.38
N ARG A 71 3.04 -7.46 4.26
CA ARG A 71 3.76 -8.07 5.38
C ARG A 71 5.23 -8.35 5.08
N GLY A 72 6.11 -7.83 5.94
CA GLY A 72 7.56 -8.09 5.90
C GLY A 72 8.12 -8.47 7.28
N SER A 73 9.05 -9.43 7.37
CA SER A 73 9.66 -9.73 8.69
C SER A 73 10.80 -8.77 9.05
N ARG A 74 11.77 -8.56 8.13
CA ARG A 74 12.96 -7.71 8.37
C ARG A 74 12.90 -6.34 7.71
N LEU A 75 12.13 -6.13 6.67
CA LEU A 75 11.92 -4.79 6.12
C LEU A 75 10.64 -4.82 5.28
N ALA A 76 9.77 -3.83 5.51
CA ALA A 76 8.58 -3.61 4.69
C ALA A 76 8.61 -2.17 4.20
N THR A 77 8.61 -1.98 2.89
CA THR A 77 8.58 -0.66 2.27
C THR A 77 7.39 -0.56 1.34
N ARG A 78 6.55 0.45 1.57
CA ARG A 78 5.38 0.70 0.75
C ARG A 78 5.38 2.13 0.22
N LYS A 79 5.14 2.27 -1.08
CA LYS A 79 4.80 3.54 -1.73
C LYS A 79 3.46 3.35 -2.43
N ARG A 80 2.47 4.17 -2.08
CA ARG A 80 1.13 4.11 -2.67
C ARG A 80 0.64 5.49 -3.07
N THR A 81 0.03 5.58 -4.24
CA THR A 81 -0.69 6.75 -4.74
C THR A 81 -2.09 6.32 -5.16
N GLY A 82 -3.15 6.91 -4.62
CA GLY A 82 -4.54 6.62 -4.98
C GLY A 82 -5.46 6.39 -3.78
N TYR A 83 -6.45 5.50 -3.93
CA TYR A 83 -7.51 5.20 -2.95
C TYR A 83 -7.41 3.76 -2.39
N ALA A 84 -7.70 3.59 -1.10
CA ALA A 84 -7.91 2.26 -0.53
C ALA A 84 -8.90 2.30 0.62
N GLU A 85 -9.85 1.39 0.68
CA GLU A 85 -10.74 1.29 1.84
C GLU A 85 -9.94 0.84 3.05
N VAL A 86 -9.31 -0.33 2.95
CA VAL A 86 -8.53 -0.93 4.02
C VAL A 86 -7.07 -1.09 3.60
N ASP A 87 -6.17 -0.50 4.39
CA ASP A 87 -4.75 -0.47 4.08
C ASP A 87 -3.87 -0.90 5.25
N TRP A 88 -3.43 -2.15 5.20
CA TRP A 88 -2.67 -2.80 6.28
C TRP A 88 -1.19 -2.99 5.95
N LEU A 89 -0.32 -2.50 6.85
CA LEU A 89 1.12 -2.75 6.79
C LEU A 89 1.63 -3.29 8.11
N CYS A 90 2.21 -4.50 8.09
CA CYS A 90 2.74 -5.14 9.29
C CYS A 90 4.20 -5.59 9.13
N ARG A 91 5.02 -5.22 10.11
CA ARG A 91 6.46 -5.54 10.13
C ARG A 91 6.97 -5.81 11.54
N ARG A 92 7.89 -6.77 11.68
CA ARG A 92 8.59 -7.08 12.96
C ARG A 92 9.80 -6.16 13.34
N GLY A 93 9.90 -4.94 12.83
CA GLY A 93 11.01 -3.96 13.03
C GLY A 93 10.79 -2.70 12.15
N LEU A 94 11.76 -2.18 11.39
CA LEU A 94 11.68 -1.22 10.25
C LEU A 94 10.56 -1.40 9.20
N ALA A 95 9.46 -0.67 9.40
CA ALA A 95 8.44 -0.39 8.39
C ALA A 95 8.64 1.02 7.83
N THR A 96 8.55 1.17 6.52
CA THR A 96 8.52 2.49 5.86
C THR A 96 7.31 2.58 4.96
N ARG A 97 6.47 3.59 5.16
CA ARG A 97 5.29 3.86 4.35
C ARG A 97 5.32 5.28 3.82
N LYS A 98 5.10 5.42 2.51
CA LYS A 98 4.79 6.68 1.85
C LYS A 98 3.45 6.54 1.15
N ARG A 99 2.50 7.42 1.45
CA ARG A 99 1.16 7.39 0.88
C ARG A 99 0.77 8.77 0.39
N THR A 100 0.17 8.81 -0.80
CA THR A 100 -0.48 10.00 -1.36
C THR A 100 -1.90 9.61 -1.75
N GLY A 101 -2.90 10.33 -1.24
CA GLY A 101 -4.32 10.06 -1.49
C GLY A 101 -5.07 9.56 -0.25
N TYR A 102 -6.21 8.94 -0.48
CA TYR A 102 -7.20 8.60 0.52
C TYR A 102 -7.05 7.17 1.05
N ALA A 103 -7.41 6.97 2.32
CA ALA A 103 -7.82 5.66 2.81
C ALA A 103 -8.87 5.76 3.91
N GLU A 104 -9.88 4.90 3.95
CA GLU A 104 -10.84 4.89 5.07
C GLU A 104 -10.12 4.42 6.33
N VAL A 105 -9.56 3.20 6.27
CA VAL A 105 -8.85 2.57 7.36
C VAL A 105 -7.38 2.38 7.01
N ASP A 106 -6.52 2.99 7.82
CA ASP A 106 -5.07 2.87 7.66
C ASP A 106 -4.42 2.28 8.91
N TRP A 107 -3.89 1.06 8.77
CA TRP A 107 -3.18 0.38 9.85
C TRP A 107 -1.71 0.19 9.52
N LEU A 108 -0.85 0.64 10.44
CA LEU A 108 0.59 0.39 10.38
C LEU A 108 1.12 -0.14 11.71
N ARG A 109 1.64 -1.37 11.69
CA ARG A 109 2.26 -2.02 12.85
C ARG A 109 3.73 -2.32 12.61
N GLY A 110 4.59 -1.74 13.44
CA GLY A 110 6.03 -2.01 13.49
C GLY A 110 6.45 -2.49 14.87
N ARG A 111 7.14 -3.63 14.99
CA ARG A 111 7.75 -4.01 16.29
C ARG A 111 9.08 -3.32 16.60
N GLY A 112 9.64 -2.56 15.66
CA GLY A 112 10.89 -1.80 15.85
C GLY A 112 10.67 -0.41 15.31
N LEU A 113 11.42 0.00 14.28
CA LEU A 113 11.25 1.33 13.69
C LEU A 113 10.03 1.40 12.76
N ALA A 114 9.19 2.42 12.89
CA ALA A 114 8.09 2.69 11.98
C ALA A 114 8.21 4.12 11.46
N THR A 115 8.30 4.29 10.15
CA THR A 115 8.30 5.60 9.51
C THR A 115 7.15 5.69 8.54
N ARG A 116 6.35 6.74 8.70
CA ARG A 116 5.19 7.01 7.87
C ARG A 116 5.22 8.44 7.37
N LYS A 117 5.04 8.59 6.06
CA LYS A 117 4.79 9.89 5.40
C LYS A 117 3.47 9.78 4.64
N ARG A 118 2.52 10.65 4.94
CA ARG A 118 1.20 10.70 4.32
C ARG A 118 0.95 12.10 3.76
N THR A 119 0.43 12.15 2.55
CA THR A 119 -0.19 13.32 1.96
C THR A 119 -1.62 12.96 1.58
N GLY A 120 -2.62 13.64 2.14
CA GLY A 120 -4.04 13.30 1.97
C GLY A 120 -4.71 12.77 3.25
N TYR A 121 -5.94 12.28 3.08
CA TYR A 121 -6.87 12.06 4.18
C TYR A 121 -7.00 10.59 4.58
N ALA A 122 -7.17 10.32 5.87
CA ALA A 122 -7.68 9.03 6.34
C ALA A 122 -8.69 9.24 7.46
N GLU A 123 -9.79 8.48 7.43
CA GLU A 123 -10.82 8.53 8.47
C GLU A 123 -10.29 7.90 9.76
N GLU A 124 -9.83 6.66 9.65
CA GLU A 124 -9.25 5.90 10.75
C GLU A 124 -7.76 5.67 10.52
N ASP A 125 -6.98 6.00 11.55
CA ASP A 125 -5.53 5.92 11.47
C ASP A 125 -4.92 5.29 12.72
N TRP A 126 -4.30 4.13 12.54
CA TRP A 126 -3.68 3.35 13.59
C TRP A 126 -2.20 3.14 13.32
N LEU A 127 -1.37 3.72 14.18
CA LEU A 127 0.07 3.53 14.17
C LEU A 127 0.52 2.84 15.45
N ARG A 128 0.95 1.58 15.35
CA ARG A 128 1.46 0.81 16.50
C ARG A 128 2.93 0.46 16.33
N GLY A 129 3.79 1.25 16.97
CA GLY A 129 5.22 0.97 17.16
C GLY A 129 5.45 0.34 18.53
N ARG A 130 6.19 -0.79 18.61
CA ARG A 130 6.86 -1.17 19.89
C ARG A 130 8.25 -0.54 20.04
N GLY A 131 8.82 -0.03 18.95
CA GLY A 131 10.03 0.79 18.96
C GLY A 131 9.71 2.22 18.50
N LEU A 132 10.69 2.90 17.93
CA LEU A 132 10.55 4.27 17.46
C LEU A 132 9.54 4.41 16.33
N ALA A 133 8.57 5.30 16.47
CA ALA A 133 7.55 5.60 15.49
C ALA A 133 7.62 7.06 15.06
N THR A 134 7.62 7.32 13.76
CA THR A 134 7.68 8.66 13.17
C THR A 134 6.58 8.80 12.13
N GLN A 135 5.77 9.86 12.25
CA GLN A 135 4.68 10.16 11.33
C GLN A 135 4.78 11.61 10.86
N LYS A 136 4.74 11.82 9.55
CA LYS A 136 4.52 13.13 8.93
C LYS A 136 3.25 13.05 8.10
N THR A 137 2.26 13.85 8.46
CA THR A 137 1.00 13.98 7.74
C THR A 137 0.93 15.39 7.17
N SER A 138 0.74 15.50 5.87
CA SER A 138 0.33 16.74 5.20
C SER A 138 -1.11 16.55 4.77
N TYR A 139 -2.00 17.38 5.29
CA TYR A 139 -3.27 17.59 4.61
C TYR A 139 -2.97 18.32 3.31
N ALA A 140 -3.43 17.78 2.19
CA ALA A 140 -3.53 18.57 0.98
C ALA A 140 -4.89 19.26 1.07
N GLU A 141 -4.91 20.59 1.09
CA GLU A 141 -6.13 21.40 0.97
C GLU A 141 -6.75 21.20 -0.42
N LEU A 142 -7.28 20.02 -0.72
CA LEU A 142 -7.97 19.75 -1.98
C LEU A 142 -9.47 20.10 -1.92
N TRP A 143 -9.88 20.96 -0.97
CA TRP A 143 -11.27 21.41 -0.80
C TRP A 143 -11.45 22.92 -0.57
N LEU A 144 -10.46 23.75 -0.89
CA LEU A 144 -10.62 25.22 -0.92
C LEU A 144 -10.64 25.79 -2.34
N SER A 145 -11.39 25.14 -3.23
CA SER A 145 -12.09 25.86 -4.30
C SER A 145 -13.54 26.01 -3.88
N ARG A 146 -13.74 26.92 -2.92
CA ARG A 146 -15.05 27.47 -2.55
C ARG A 146 -15.55 28.25 -3.77
N THR A 147 -16.13 27.57 -4.76
CA THR A 147 -16.87 28.23 -5.82
C THR A 147 -18.15 28.78 -5.22
N HIS A 148 -18.17 30.11 -5.23
CA HIS A 148 -19.30 30.96 -4.90
C HIS A 148 -20.52 30.55 -5.75
N PHE A 149 -21.63 30.20 -5.10
CA PHE A 149 -22.95 30.32 -5.70
C PHE A 149 -23.75 31.30 -4.83
N PRO A 150 -24.12 32.48 -5.35
CA PRO A 150 -24.97 33.39 -4.61
C PRO A 150 -26.37 32.77 -4.55
N ARG A 151 -26.98 32.81 -3.36
CA ARG A 151 -28.41 32.58 -3.22
C ARG A 151 -29.10 33.92 -3.50
N TYR A 152 -29.93 33.96 -4.54
CA TYR A 152 -31.10 34.84 -4.55
C TYR A 152 -32.22 34.14 -3.77
#